data_AF-E4WVW0-F1
#
_entry.id   AF-E4WVW0-F1
#
_cell.length_a   1.000
_cell.length_b   1.000
_cell.length_c   1.000
_cell.angle_alpha   90.00
_cell.angle_beta   90.00
_cell.angle_gamma   90.00
#
_symmetry.space_group_name_H-M   'P 1'
#
loop_
_entity.id
_entity.type
_entity.pdbx_description
1 polymer ?
#
loop_
_entity_poly.entity_id
_entity_poly.type
_entity_poly.pdbx_seq_one_letter_code
_entity_poly.pdbx_strand_id
1 'polypeptide(L)'
;MLASIGRYIEFFCGNGPDCQLPQLARDDDVYKSKMVEIAKKRMLDDYFVVGVLEQFEDSLSVFEKLLPRYYRGALEVYESKMIQTTRNQTKSIGKRTLPDEIANKLRSGALK
;
A
#
# COMPACT_ATOMS: atom_id res chain seq x y z
N MET A 1 -7.01 12.96 -16.04
CA MET A 1 -6.04 12.25 -15.18
C MET A 1 -6.82 11.26 -14.32
N LEU A 2 -7.20 10.11 -14.90
CA LEU A 2 -7.95 9.08 -14.19
C LEU A 2 -6.99 8.37 -13.23
N ALA A 3 -7.19 8.60 -11.93
CA ALA A 3 -6.45 7.94 -10.88
C ALA A 3 -6.59 6.41 -11.04
N SER A 4 -5.48 5.73 -11.31
CA SER A 4 -5.44 4.26 -11.31
C SER A 4 -5.60 3.81 -9.86
N ILE A 5 -6.78 3.26 -9.56
CA ILE A 5 -7.18 2.81 -8.23
C ILE A 5 -6.38 1.56 -7.81
N GLY A 6 -5.83 0.82 -8.77
CA GLY A 6 -5.00 -0.37 -8.56
C GLY A 6 -3.50 -0.10 -8.35
N ARG A 7 -3.06 1.12 -8.01
CA ARG A 7 -1.63 1.47 -7.93
C ARG A 7 -0.78 0.49 -7.11
N TYR A 8 -1.25 0.06 -5.94
CA TYR A 8 -0.49 -0.89 -5.11
C TYR A 8 -0.46 -2.30 -5.72
N ILE A 9 -1.54 -2.73 -6.38
CA ILE A 9 -1.60 -4.02 -7.09
C ILE A 9 -0.56 -4.02 -8.21
N GLU A 10 -0.44 -2.92 -8.96
CA GLU A 10 0.59 -2.79 -10.01
C GLU A 10 2.01 -2.92 -9.42
N PHE A 11 2.30 -2.28 -8.28
CA PHE A 11 3.60 -2.41 -7.61
C PHE A 11 3.91 -3.85 -7.19
N PHE A 12 2.96 -4.57 -6.59
CA PHE A 12 3.17 -5.95 -6.14
C PHE A 12 3.14 -6.96 -7.29
N CYS A 13 2.33 -6.71 -8.33
CA CYS A 13 2.30 -7.53 -9.54
C CYS A 13 3.63 -7.40 -10.30
N GLY A 14 4.22 -6.20 -10.35
CA GLY A 14 5.53 -5.94 -10.94
C GLY A 14 5.49 -5.55 -12.42
N ASN A 15 6.65 -5.64 -13.09
CA ASN A 15 6.82 -5.10 -14.45
C ASN A 15 6.67 -6.14 -15.58
N GLY A 16 6.16 -7.34 -15.27
CA GLY A 16 5.99 -8.42 -16.25
C GLY A 16 4.84 -8.13 -17.23
N PRO A 17 4.78 -8.86 -18.37
CA PRO A 17 3.74 -8.66 -19.38
C PRO A 17 2.33 -8.87 -18.84
N ASP A 18 2.16 -9.72 -17.81
CA ASP A 18 0.87 -9.96 -17.15
C ASP A 18 0.42 -8.81 -16.21
N CYS A 19 1.28 -7.82 -15.97
CA CYS A 19 1.04 -6.72 -15.02
C CYS A 19 1.08 -5.34 -15.69
N GLN A 20 1.55 -5.26 -16.93
CA GLN A 20 1.57 -4.01 -17.69
C GLN A 20 0.20 -3.77 -18.33
N LEU A 21 -0.67 -3.01 -17.65
CA LEU A 21 -1.99 -2.63 -18.14
C LEU A 21 -1.89 -1.91 -19.50
N PRO A 22 -2.33 -2.51 -20.62
CA PRO A 22 -2.62 -1.75 -21.82
C PRO A 22 -3.74 -0.76 -21.51
N GLN A 23 -3.70 0.46 -22.05
CA GLN A 23 -4.74 1.47 -21.81
C GLN A 23 -6.16 0.97 -22.16
N LEU A 24 -6.25 -0.01 -23.07
CA LEU A 24 -7.49 -0.64 -23.54
C LEU A 24 -8.04 -1.73 -22.62
N ALA A 25 -7.28 -2.25 -21.64
CA ALA A 25 -7.72 -3.32 -20.73
C ALA A 25 -8.05 -2.82 -19.31
N ARG A 26 -8.12 -1.49 -19.10
CA ARG A 26 -8.34 -0.89 -17.77
C ARG A 26 -9.70 -1.21 -17.16
N ASP A 27 -10.70 -1.52 -17.99
CA ASP A 27 -12.04 -1.89 -17.58
C ASP A 27 -12.31 -3.40 -17.72
N ASP A 28 -11.28 -4.22 -17.97
CA ASP A 28 -11.39 -5.67 -18.02
C ASP A 28 -11.22 -6.28 -16.63
N ASP A 29 -12.33 -6.70 -16.03
CA ASP A 29 -12.36 -7.31 -14.69
C ASP A 29 -11.63 -8.65 -14.64
N VAL A 30 -11.53 -9.37 -15.75
CA VAL A 30 -10.75 -10.62 -15.84
C VAL A 30 -9.27 -10.30 -15.70
N TYR A 31 -8.81 -9.26 -16.39
CA TYR A 31 -7.41 -8.83 -16.31
C TYR A 31 -7.06 -8.30 -14.91
N LYS A 32 -7.90 -7.45 -14.32
CA LYS A 32 -7.71 -6.96 -12.93
C LYS A 32 -7.61 -8.11 -11.94
N SER A 33 -8.50 -9.10 -12.05
CA SER A 33 -8.50 -10.27 -11.17
C SER A 33 -7.21 -11.06 -11.30
N LYS A 34 -6.72 -11.27 -12.52
CA LYS A 34 -5.43 -11.94 -12.77
C LYS A 34 -4.26 -11.19 -12.12
N MET A 35 -4.21 -9.86 -12.26
CA MET A 35 -3.17 -9.05 -11.62
C MET A 35 -3.19 -9.16 -10.09
N VAL A 36 -4.39 -9.14 -9.49
CA VAL A 36 -4.56 -9.30 -8.04
C VAL A 36 -4.01 -10.66 -7.57
N GLU A 37 -4.31 -11.73 -8.29
CA GLU A 37 -3.81 -13.07 -7.92
C GLU A 37 -2.29 -13.17 -8.05
N ILE A 38 -1.69 -12.57 -9.08
CA ILE A 38 -0.22 -12.50 -9.21
C ILE A 38 0.37 -11.68 -8.07
N ALA A 39 -0.20 -10.52 -7.76
CA ALA A 39 0.26 -9.67 -6.67
C ALA A 39 0.21 -10.40 -5.32
N LYS A 40 -0.90 -11.08 -5.00
CA LYS A 40 -1.03 -11.90 -3.79
C LYS A 40 0.05 -12.99 -3.72
N LYS A 41 0.24 -13.73 -4.81
CA LYS A 41 1.24 -14.80 -4.87
C LYS A 41 2.64 -14.24 -4.58
N ARG A 42 3.02 -13.15 -5.24
CA ARG A 42 4.33 -12.51 -5.01
C ARG A 42 4.48 -11.99 -3.59
N MET A 43 3.44 -11.37 -3.02
CA MET A 43 3.46 -10.93 -1.62
C MET A 43 3.73 -12.07 -0.64
N LEU A 44 3.29 -13.30 -0.94
CA LEU A 44 3.52 -14.47 -0.10
C LEU A 44 4.87 -15.14 -0.38
N ASP A 45 5.27 -15.23 -1.65
CA ASP A 45 6.41 -16.04 -2.08
C ASP A 45 7.72 -15.24 -2.14
N ASP A 46 7.67 -13.96 -2.51
CA ASP A 46 8.84 -13.15 -2.87
C ASP A 46 9.16 -12.04 -1.86
N TYR A 47 8.16 -11.57 -1.10
CA TYR A 47 8.36 -10.53 -0.09
C TYR A 47 8.63 -11.15 1.28
N PHE A 48 9.73 -10.75 1.90
CA PHE A 48 10.09 -11.23 3.24
C PHE A 48 9.08 -10.79 4.32
N VAL A 49 8.61 -9.55 4.25
CA VAL A 49 7.57 -9.00 5.13
C VAL A 49 6.94 -7.76 4.48
N VAL A 50 5.63 -7.55 4.67
CA VAL A 50 4.90 -6.36 4.22
C VAL A 50 4.16 -5.74 5.42
N GLY A 51 4.43 -4.46 5.70
CA GLY A 51 3.78 -3.70 6.77
C GLY A 51 2.64 -2.82 6.27
N VAL A 52 1.83 -2.30 7.19
CA VAL A 52 0.71 -1.37 6.88
C VAL A 52 0.89 -0.04 7.63
N LEU A 53 0.50 1.07 7.00
CA LEU A 53 0.72 2.41 7.56
C LEU A 53 -0.16 2.69 8.77
N GLU A 54 -1.36 2.11 8.81
CA GLU A 54 -2.32 2.24 9.91
C GLU A 54 -1.85 1.54 11.20
N GLN A 55 -0.96 0.54 11.08
CA GLN A 55 -0.33 -0.20 12.18
C GLN A 55 1.20 -0.14 12.04
N PHE A 56 1.72 1.08 11.85
CA PHE A 56 3.13 1.28 11.53
C PHE A 56 4.08 0.85 12.67
N GLU A 57 3.71 1.13 13.93
CA GLU A 57 4.49 0.74 15.10
C GLU A 57 4.55 -0.79 15.29
N ASP A 58 3.43 -1.48 15.05
CA ASP A 58 3.39 -2.95 15.02
C ASP A 58 4.25 -3.50 13.88
N SER A 59 4.20 -2.86 12.70
CA SER A 59 5.03 -3.23 11.55
C SER A 59 6.52 -3.09 11.87
N LEU A 60 6.94 -1.99 12.49
CA LEU A 60 8.32 -1.80 12.94
C LEU A 60 8.74 -2.84 13.99
N SER A 61 7.86 -3.16 14.93
CA SER A 61 8.11 -4.18 15.95
C SER A 61 8.32 -5.57 15.35
N VAL A 62 7.56 -5.93 14.31
CA VAL A 62 7.76 -7.16 13.55
C VAL A 62 9.08 -7.12 12.79
N PHE A 63 9.39 -6.00 12.12
CA PHE A 63 10.63 -5.87 11.34
C PHE A 63 11.87 -5.96 12.24
N GLU A 64 11.83 -5.37 13.43
CA GLU A 64 12.90 -5.47 14.41
C GLU A 64 13.13 -6.91 14.88
N LYS A 65 12.06 -7.67 15.14
CA LYS A 65 12.17 -9.08 15.53
C LYS A 65 12.71 -9.97 14.41
N LEU A 66 12.29 -9.73 13.16
CA LEU A 66 12.69 -10.54 12.01
C LEU A 66 14.06 -10.15 11.44
N LEU A 67 14.42 -8.87 11.50
CA LEU A 67 15.63 -8.29 10.89
C LEU A 67 16.39 -7.40 11.90
N PRO A 68 16.80 -7.92 13.06
CA PRO A 68 17.36 -7.13 14.15
C PRO A 68 18.71 -6.47 13.80
N ARG A 69 19.43 -6.97 12.80
CA ARG A 69 20.66 -6.31 12.33
C ARG A 69 20.39 -4.93 11.72
N TYR A 70 19.22 -4.74 11.12
CA TYR A 70 18.86 -3.53 10.39
C TYR A 70 17.87 -2.65 11.16
N TYR A 71 16.95 -3.27 11.90
CA TYR A 71 15.81 -2.58 12.52
C TYR A 71 15.91 -2.48 14.06
N ARG A 72 17.05 -2.82 14.67
CA ARG A 72 17.21 -2.67 16.12
C ARG A 72 17.05 -1.20 16.53
N GLY A 73 16.18 -0.95 17.50
CA GLY A 73 15.89 0.39 18.00
C GLY A 73 14.95 1.20 17.11
N ALA A 74 14.30 0.59 16.11
CA ALA A 74 13.54 1.32 15.09
C ALA A 74 12.31 2.00 15.68
N LEU A 75 11.65 1.36 16.64
CA LEU A 75 10.47 1.93 17.30
C LEU A 75 10.86 3.16 18.14
N GLU A 76 11.94 3.07 18.91
CA GLU A 76 12.45 4.17 19.74
C GLU A 76 12.88 5.37 18.88
N VAL A 77 13.53 5.11 17.74
CA VAL A 77 13.87 6.15 16.78
C VAL A 77 12.61 6.78 16.17
N TYR A 78 11.61 5.97 15.81
CA TYR A 78 10.34 6.47 15.27
C TYR A 78 9.60 7.38 16.26
N GLU A 79 9.60 7.03 17.55
CA GLU A 79 9.00 7.83 18.62
C GLU A 79 9.80 9.09 18.98
N SER A 80 11.06 9.20 18.54
CA SER A 80 11.91 10.34 18.85
C SER A 80 11.34 11.67 18.34
N LYS A 81 11.60 12.75 19.09
CA LYS A 81 11.15 14.11 18.73
C LYS A 81 11.60 14.53 17.34
N MET A 82 12.83 14.19 16.95
CA MET A 82 13.39 14.51 15.64
C MET A 82 12.53 13.93 14.52
N ILE A 83 12.24 12.63 14.59
CA ILE A 83 11.45 11.93 13.55
C ILE A 83 9.99 12.40 13.57
N GLN A 84 9.40 12.61 14.74
CA GLN A 84 8.03 13.13 14.83
C GLN A 84 7.91 14.55 14.25
N THR A 85 8.92 15.41 14.42
CA THR A 85 8.95 16.73 13.78
C THR A 85 8.95 16.61 12.25
N THR A 86 9.82 15.78 11.67
CA THR A 86 9.87 15.56 10.22
C THR A 86 8.56 14.95 9.70
N ARG A 87 7.99 13.95 10.39
CA ARG A 87 6.73 13.32 9.99
C ARG A 87 5.56 14.31 9.99
N ASN A 88 5.53 15.25 10.93
CA ASN A 88 4.49 16.27 10.96
C ASN A 88 4.54 17.20 9.73
N GLN A 89 5.71 17.37 9.11
CA GLN A 89 5.88 18.17 7.89
C GLN A 89 5.38 17.45 6.62
N THR A 90 5.23 16.11 6.65
CA THR A 90 4.76 15.33 5.50
C THR A 90 3.24 15.07 5.53
N LYS A 91 2.53 15.56 6.56
CA LYS A 91 1.08 15.40 6.65
C LYS A 91 0.38 16.22 5.57
N SER A 92 -0.62 15.63 4.93
CA SER A 92 -1.43 16.33 3.93
C SER A 92 -2.22 17.48 4.57
N ILE A 93 -1.99 18.69 4.06
CA ILE A 93 -2.69 19.90 4.52
C ILE A 93 -4.13 19.87 3.97
N GLY A 94 -5.10 20.21 4.82
CA GLY A 94 -6.51 20.33 4.40
C GLY A 94 -7.22 19.00 4.14
N LYS A 95 -6.81 17.91 4.82
CA LYS A 95 -7.48 16.61 4.73
C LYS A 95 -8.97 16.76 5.11
N ARG A 96 -9.86 16.41 4.18
CA ARG A 96 -11.30 16.33 4.43
C ARG A 96 -11.71 14.88 4.64
N THR A 97 -12.64 14.66 5.56
CA THR A 97 -13.26 13.34 5.73
C THR A 97 -14.20 13.09 4.57
N LEU A 98 -14.12 11.90 3.98
CA LEU A 98 -15.00 11.53 2.88
C LEU A 98 -16.41 11.25 3.43
N PRO A 99 -17.48 11.82 2.86
CA PRO A 99 -18.85 11.49 3.26
C PRO A 99 -19.16 10.01 3.02
N ASP A 100 -19.97 9.41 3.91
CA ASP A 100 -20.30 7.99 3.86
C ASP A 100 -20.92 7.55 2.53
N GLU A 101 -21.78 8.39 1.94
CA GLU A 101 -22.38 8.13 0.63
C GLU A 101 -21.30 7.95 -0.45
N ILE A 102 -20.32 8.85 -0.50
CA ILE A 102 -19.23 8.80 -1.48
C ILE A 102 -18.33 7.59 -1.19
N ALA A 103 -18.03 7.32 0.08
CA ALA A 103 -17.25 6.15 0.47
C ALA A 103 -17.93 4.84 0.04
N ASN A 104 -19.25 4.74 0.22
CA ASN A 104 -20.02 3.57 -0.18
C ASN A 104 -20.07 3.40 -1.70
N LYS A 105 -20.25 4.49 -2.44
CA LYS A 105 -20.24 4.47 -3.91
C LYS A 105 -18.89 4.01 -4.47
N LEU A 106 -17.77 4.45 -3.86
CA LEU A 106 -16.44 3.97 -4.23
C LEU A 106 -16.34 2.46 -4.02
N ARG A 107 -16.70 1.98 -2.82
CA ARG A 107 -16.65 0.55 -2.46
C ARG A 107 -17.52 -0.34 -3.35
N SER A 108 -18.69 0.12 -3.78
CA SER A 108 -19.67 -0.72 -4.48
C SER A 108 -19.51 -0.75 -6.00
N GLY A 109 -18.93 0.29 -6.62
CA GLY A 109 -18.95 0.41 -8.08
C GLY A 109 -17.64 0.85 -8.75
N ALA A 110 -16.71 1.51 -8.06
CA ALA A 110 -15.45 1.99 -8.67
C ALA A 110 -14.21 1.20 -8.21
N LEU A 111 -14.34 0.40 -7.14
CA LEU A 111 -13.27 -0.40 -6.54
C LEU A 111 -13.45 -1.92 -6.75
N LYS A 112 -14.53 -2.36 -7.41
CA LYS A 112 -14.72 -3.76 -7.81
C LYS A 112 -14.04 -4.05 -9.15
#